data_AF-A0A417QMC5-F1
#
_entry.id   AF-A0A417QMC5-F1
#
_cell.length_a   1.000
_cell.length_b   1.000
_cell.length_c   1.000
_cell.angle_alpha   90.00
_cell.angle_beta   90.00
_cell.angle_gamma   90.00
#
_symmetry.space_group_name_H-M   'P 1'
#
loop_
_entity.id
_entity.type
_entity.pdbx_description
1 polymer ?
#
loop_
_entity_poly.entity_id
_entity_poly.type
_entity_poly.pdbx_seq_one_letter_code
_entity_poly.pdbx_strand_id
1 'polypeptide(L)'
;MNKKEVLEIRKQFTPENCAITRICGCYVDHEKEKKTELKKAFLSMPEEEALKYFDIFKHTLSGTLGKNLMNMEFPTEQEMPGGTQEFLLKLRDSKLTDDLLVEEFYDKVIENYIYPENYYIILIHAVYDVPGKSSDGLEMFDASDTVYEHIMCSICPVNLTKAGLTYNAETNNIEDRIRDWFVELPVKGFLFPAFNDRASDLHGVLYYSKKPEELQPDFIENVLGSQIPLTAKDQKASFQTIISDTLGEDCDYEVVRNIHDNLNEMIEEAKETPEPLELGKPEMKNLLARSGASQEHLETFDEEFEEVVGEKQTLLAANIASTKTFQIETPDIVLKVNPERSDLVETREIDGRKCLVIPIDEHLEVNGIEVH
;
A
#
# COMPACT_ATOMS: atom_id res chain seq x y z
N MET A 1 -3.80 2.05 9.79
CA MET A 1 -2.40 2.31 10.19
C MET A 1 -1.84 3.48 9.41
N ASN A 2 -1.11 4.36 10.10
CA ASN A 2 -0.33 5.44 9.51
C ASN A 2 1.17 5.10 9.41
N LYS A 3 1.95 6.00 8.80
CA LYS A 3 3.39 5.79 8.58
C LYS A 3 4.19 5.61 9.88
N LYS A 4 3.82 6.30 10.97
CA LYS A 4 4.53 6.22 12.25
C LYS A 4 4.30 4.86 12.90
N GLU A 5 3.07 4.36 12.86
CA GLU A 5 2.68 3.05 13.38
C GLU A 5 3.37 1.90 12.64
N VAL A 6 3.37 1.92 11.30
CA VAL A 6 4.09 0.92 10.49
C VAL A 6 5.58 0.90 10.85
N LEU A 7 6.20 2.08 11.01
CA LEU A 7 7.60 2.18 11.42
C LEU A 7 7.86 1.66 12.83
N GLU A 8 6.91 1.83 13.76
CA GLU A 8 7.02 1.32 15.13
C GLU A 8 7.05 -0.22 15.15
N ILE A 9 6.15 -0.88 14.41
CA ILE A 9 6.16 -2.34 14.28
C ILE A 9 7.42 -2.82 13.54
N ARG A 10 7.79 -2.13 12.45
CA ARG A 10 9.00 -2.48 11.67
C ARG A 10 10.29 -2.44 12.50
N LYS A 11 10.37 -1.57 13.52
CA LYS A 11 11.53 -1.48 14.44
C LYS A 11 11.67 -2.70 15.35
N GLN A 12 10.61 -3.50 15.53
CA GLN A 12 10.65 -4.74 16.33
C GLN A 12 11.40 -5.87 15.63
N PHE A 13 11.67 -5.75 14.32
CA PHE A 13 12.38 -6.78 13.56
C PHE A 13 13.90 -6.58 13.61
N THR A 14 14.45 -6.53 14.82
CA THR A 14 15.89 -6.48 15.09
C THR A 14 16.23 -7.41 16.26
N PRO A 15 17.49 -7.85 16.41
CA PRO A 15 17.88 -8.65 17.58
C PRO A 15 17.55 -7.97 18.91
N GLU A 16 17.71 -6.64 18.98
CA GLU A 16 17.52 -5.85 20.20
C GLU A 16 16.05 -5.69 20.60
N ASN A 17 15.13 -5.60 19.63
CA ASN A 17 13.71 -5.31 19.85
C ASN A 17 12.79 -6.50 19.51
N CYS A 18 13.34 -7.71 19.40
CA CYS A 18 12.61 -8.85 18.85
C CYS A 18 11.42 -9.26 19.73
N ALA A 19 10.22 -8.90 19.29
CA ALA A 19 8.94 -9.31 19.88
C ALA A 19 8.44 -10.67 19.35
N ILE A 20 9.15 -11.30 18.40
CA ILE A 20 8.70 -12.54 17.76
C ILE A 20 8.87 -13.73 18.70
N THR A 21 7.78 -14.46 18.90
CA THR A 21 7.76 -15.65 19.77
C THR A 21 7.83 -16.95 18.96
N ARG A 22 7.17 -17.00 17.79
CA ARG A 22 7.05 -18.20 16.95
C ARG A 22 7.21 -17.85 15.48
N ILE A 23 7.78 -18.78 14.74
CA ILE A 23 7.79 -18.79 13.28
C ILE A 23 7.34 -20.16 12.78
N CYS A 24 6.44 -20.11 11.81
CA CYS A 24 6.01 -21.23 11.00
C CYS A 24 6.32 -20.92 9.53
N GLY A 25 6.67 -21.93 8.74
CA GLY A 25 6.85 -21.76 7.31
C GLY A 25 6.41 -22.98 6.51
N CYS A 26 6.02 -22.77 5.26
CA CYS A 26 5.61 -23.82 4.34
C CYS A 26 6.16 -23.53 2.94
N TYR A 27 7.01 -24.43 2.43
CA TYR A 27 7.55 -24.38 1.08
C TYR A 27 6.62 -25.12 0.13
N VAL A 28 6.12 -24.39 -0.87
CA VAL A 28 5.15 -24.86 -1.85
C VAL A 28 5.79 -24.77 -3.23
N ASP A 29 5.67 -25.84 -4.01
CA ASP A 29 6.16 -25.84 -5.38
C ASP A 29 5.10 -25.35 -6.40
N HIS A 30 5.50 -25.26 -7.65
CA HIS A 30 4.65 -24.87 -8.78
C HIS A 30 3.45 -25.80 -9.02
N GLU A 31 3.42 -27.02 -8.46
CA GLU A 31 2.29 -27.95 -8.52
C GLU A 31 1.32 -27.76 -7.34
N LYS A 32 1.54 -26.71 -6.52
CA LYS A 32 0.80 -26.42 -5.29
C LYS A 32 0.96 -27.51 -4.21
N GLU A 33 2.06 -28.27 -4.24
CA GLU A 33 2.34 -29.27 -3.22
C GLU A 33 3.24 -28.71 -2.11
N LYS A 34 2.86 -28.99 -0.84
CA LYS A 34 3.70 -28.71 0.33
C LYS A 34 4.92 -29.65 0.32
N LYS A 35 6.12 -29.10 0.17
CA LYS A 35 7.37 -29.89 0.14
C LYS A 35 8.05 -29.98 1.49
N THR A 36 7.96 -28.92 2.30
CA THR A 36 8.49 -28.93 3.66
C THR A 36 7.84 -27.83 4.49
N GLU A 37 7.79 -28.08 5.80
CA GLU A 37 7.27 -27.17 6.80
C GLU A 37 8.32 -26.88 7.87
N LEU A 38 8.21 -25.70 8.46
CA LEU A 38 9.02 -25.20 9.56
C LEU A 38 8.08 -24.82 10.71
N LYS A 39 8.43 -25.20 11.94
CA LYS A 39 7.82 -24.68 13.16
C LYS A 39 8.86 -24.58 14.26
N LYS A 40 9.18 -23.36 14.69
CA LYS A 40 10.21 -23.10 15.72
C LYS A 40 9.80 -21.96 16.65
N ALA A 41 10.31 -22.01 17.89
CA ALA A 41 10.43 -20.79 18.69
C ALA A 41 11.46 -19.88 18.00
N PHE A 42 11.12 -18.61 17.75
CA PHE A 42 11.95 -17.76 16.90
C PHE A 42 13.35 -17.56 17.48
N LEU A 43 13.43 -17.30 18.79
CA LEU A 43 14.69 -17.07 19.50
C LEU A 43 15.57 -18.32 19.64
N SER A 44 15.10 -19.52 19.27
CA SER A 44 15.94 -20.72 19.24
C SER A 44 16.67 -20.92 17.91
N MET A 45 16.49 -20.03 16.94
CA MET A 45 17.17 -20.09 15.65
C MET A 45 18.59 -19.48 15.72
N PRO A 46 19.51 -19.92 14.84
CA PRO A 46 20.79 -19.26 14.67
C PRO A 46 20.64 -17.77 14.32
N GLU A 47 21.48 -16.92 14.89
CA GLU A 47 21.42 -15.46 14.70
C GLU A 47 21.51 -15.04 13.23
N GLU A 48 22.39 -15.66 12.45
CA GLU A 48 22.52 -15.40 11.01
C GLU A 48 21.25 -15.75 10.22
N GLU A 49 20.51 -16.77 10.65
CA GLU A 49 19.22 -17.15 10.05
C GLU A 49 18.14 -16.12 10.45
N ALA A 50 18.08 -15.76 11.74
CA ALA A 50 17.14 -14.76 12.25
C ALA A 50 17.30 -13.39 11.57
N LEU A 51 18.53 -12.95 11.29
CA LEU A 51 18.81 -11.70 10.57
C LEU A 51 18.18 -11.67 9.17
N LYS A 52 18.18 -12.80 8.45
CA LYS A 52 17.54 -12.90 7.12
C LYS A 52 16.02 -12.82 7.23
N TYR A 53 15.43 -13.47 8.23
CA TYR A 53 13.98 -13.37 8.48
C TYR A 53 13.56 -11.96 8.89
N PHE A 54 14.34 -11.27 9.72
CA PHE A 54 14.08 -9.86 10.04
C PHE A 54 14.07 -8.97 8.79
N ASP A 55 14.95 -9.24 7.82
CA ASP A 55 14.95 -8.50 6.56
C ASP A 55 13.67 -8.76 5.74
N ILE A 56 13.22 -10.02 5.66
CA ILE A 56 11.93 -10.38 5.06
C ILE A 56 10.78 -9.61 5.72
N PHE A 57 10.68 -9.66 7.04
CA PHE A 57 9.62 -9.01 7.81
C PHE A 57 9.60 -7.49 7.64
N LYS A 58 10.78 -6.86 7.63
CA LYS A 58 10.90 -5.45 7.28
C LYS A 58 10.42 -5.17 5.87
N HIS A 59 10.70 -6.03 4.89
CA HIS A 59 10.22 -5.84 3.53
C HIS A 59 8.72 -6.01 3.39
N THR A 60 8.09 -6.89 4.18
CA THR A 60 6.63 -7.01 4.29
C THR A 60 5.97 -5.73 4.83
N LEU A 61 6.70 -4.91 5.60
CA LEU A 61 6.24 -3.59 6.07
C LEU A 61 6.96 -2.43 5.34
N SER A 62 7.25 -2.60 4.05
CA SER A 62 7.97 -1.60 3.23
C SER A 62 7.12 -0.99 2.13
N GLY A 63 7.61 0.13 1.59
CA GLY A 63 6.95 0.85 0.49
C GLY A 63 6.05 1.99 0.98
N THR A 64 5.25 2.50 0.05
CA THR A 64 4.39 3.66 0.31
C THR A 64 3.02 3.21 0.84
N LEU A 65 2.60 3.80 1.96
CA LEU A 65 1.24 3.63 2.49
C LEU A 65 0.21 4.16 1.49
N GLY A 66 -0.88 3.43 1.29
CA GLY A 66 -1.87 3.72 0.25
C GLY A 66 -1.52 3.19 -1.14
N LYS A 67 -0.37 2.52 -1.28
CA LYS A 67 0.10 2.00 -2.58
C LYS A 67 0.69 0.60 -2.45
N ASN A 68 1.81 0.45 -1.74
CA ASN A 68 2.39 -0.85 -1.43
C ASN A 68 1.79 -1.45 -0.18
N LEU A 69 1.46 -0.60 0.80
CA LEU A 69 0.84 -0.97 2.05
C LEU A 69 -0.58 -0.41 2.06
N MET A 70 -1.59 -1.27 2.16
CA MET A 70 -3.00 -0.88 2.11
C MET A 70 -3.65 -1.28 3.42
N ASN A 71 -4.27 -0.31 4.09
CA ASN A 71 -5.19 -0.61 5.18
C ASN A 71 -6.46 -1.19 4.56
N MET A 72 -6.93 -2.31 5.07
CA MET A 72 -8.19 -2.90 4.67
C MET A 72 -9.02 -3.17 5.93
N GLU A 73 -10.33 -3.09 5.79
CA GLU A 73 -11.29 -3.33 6.86
C GLU A 73 -12.05 -4.64 6.62
N PHE A 74 -12.44 -5.31 7.70
CA PHE A 74 -13.31 -6.47 7.60
C PHE A 74 -14.76 -6.02 7.42
N PRO A 75 -15.50 -6.55 6.43
CA PRO A 75 -16.95 -6.47 6.42
C PRO A 75 -17.54 -7.04 7.72
N THR A 76 -18.64 -6.47 8.21
CA THR A 76 -19.28 -6.88 9.47
C THR A 76 -19.61 -8.38 9.54
N GLU A 77 -19.93 -9.00 8.40
CA GLU A 77 -20.22 -10.44 8.33
C GLU A 77 -18.99 -11.31 8.62
N GLN A 78 -17.78 -10.81 8.34
CA GLN A 78 -16.52 -11.55 8.54
C GLN A 78 -16.10 -11.56 10.01
N GLU A 79 -16.70 -10.70 10.84
CA GLU A 79 -16.53 -10.66 12.29
C GLU A 79 -17.50 -11.59 13.04
N MET A 80 -18.47 -12.16 12.33
CA MET A 80 -19.42 -13.12 12.90
C MET A 80 -18.83 -14.53 12.94
N PRO A 81 -19.39 -15.46 13.74
CA PRO A 81 -18.92 -16.84 13.80
C PRO A 81 -18.87 -17.51 12.42
N GLY A 82 -17.71 -18.08 12.07
CA GLY A 82 -17.42 -18.67 10.76
C GLY A 82 -16.78 -17.71 9.76
N GLY A 83 -16.65 -16.43 10.09
CA GLY A 83 -15.99 -15.43 9.25
C GLY A 83 -14.46 -15.50 9.29
N THR A 84 -13.82 -14.89 8.31
CA THR A 84 -12.36 -14.96 8.13
C THR A 84 -11.60 -14.23 9.24
N GLN A 85 -12.14 -13.13 9.76
CA GLN A 85 -11.54 -12.44 10.90
C GLN A 85 -11.48 -13.35 12.13
N GLU A 86 -12.57 -14.10 12.41
CA GLU A 86 -12.61 -15.06 13.51
C GLU A 86 -11.53 -16.14 13.35
N PHE A 87 -11.31 -16.63 12.13
CA PHE A 87 -10.23 -17.59 11.85
C PHE A 87 -8.84 -17.00 12.10
N LEU A 88 -8.55 -15.78 11.64
CA LEU A 88 -7.28 -15.11 11.88
C LEU A 88 -7.05 -14.82 13.38
N LEU A 89 -8.11 -14.49 14.13
CA LEU A 89 -8.05 -14.34 15.58
C LEU A 89 -7.71 -15.67 16.26
N LYS A 90 -8.38 -16.77 15.90
CA LYS A 90 -8.05 -18.12 16.42
C LYS A 90 -6.60 -18.51 16.11
N LEU A 91 -6.14 -18.24 14.89
CA LEU A 91 -4.77 -18.51 14.46
C LEU A 91 -3.76 -17.72 15.31
N ARG A 92 -3.99 -16.42 15.52
CA ARG A 92 -3.18 -15.57 16.41
C ARG A 92 -3.21 -16.08 17.85
N ASP A 93 -4.40 -16.28 18.42
CA ASP A 93 -4.60 -16.64 19.82
C ASP A 93 -4.03 -18.04 20.16
N SER A 94 -3.93 -18.92 19.15
CA SER A 94 -3.20 -20.18 19.27
C SER A 94 -1.69 -20.01 19.43
N LYS A 95 -1.15 -18.81 19.21
CA LYS A 95 0.29 -18.48 19.20
C LYS A 95 1.08 -19.32 18.20
N LEU A 96 0.37 -19.76 17.14
CA LEU A 96 0.80 -20.72 16.14
C LEU A 96 1.26 -22.06 16.75
N THR A 97 0.66 -22.46 17.86
CA THR A 97 0.97 -23.75 18.52
C THR A 97 0.02 -24.86 18.11
N ASP A 98 -1.16 -24.53 17.59
CA ASP A 98 -2.11 -25.49 17.03
C ASP A 98 -1.71 -25.84 15.58
N ASP A 99 -1.29 -27.09 15.35
CA ASP A 99 -0.87 -27.56 14.04
C ASP A 99 -2.03 -27.59 13.04
N LEU A 100 -3.26 -27.90 13.49
CA LEU A 100 -4.41 -27.99 12.57
C LEU A 100 -4.80 -26.62 12.03
N LEU A 101 -4.75 -25.58 12.88
CA LEU A 101 -5.02 -24.20 12.43
C LEU A 101 -3.94 -23.68 11.48
N VAL A 102 -2.67 -24.02 11.73
CA VAL A 102 -1.56 -23.62 10.85
C VAL A 102 -1.66 -24.32 9.50
N GLU A 103 -2.02 -25.61 9.48
CA GLU A 103 -2.23 -26.37 8.25
C GLU A 103 -3.42 -25.84 7.44
N GLU A 104 -4.55 -25.56 8.10
CA GLU A 104 -5.72 -24.95 7.46
C GLU A 104 -5.37 -23.58 6.86
N PHE A 105 -4.54 -22.79 7.55
CA PHE A 105 -4.06 -21.52 7.01
C PHE A 105 -3.22 -21.72 5.75
N TYR A 106 -2.27 -22.68 5.73
CA TYR A 106 -1.48 -22.97 4.54
C TYR A 106 -2.35 -23.42 3.37
N ASP A 107 -3.33 -24.30 3.60
CA ASP A 107 -4.24 -24.77 2.56
C ASP A 107 -5.04 -23.60 1.97
N LYS A 108 -5.61 -22.73 2.80
CA LYS A 108 -6.29 -21.51 2.36
C LYS A 108 -5.38 -20.62 1.50
N VAL A 109 -4.12 -20.42 1.89
CA VAL A 109 -3.16 -19.64 1.10
C VAL A 109 -2.86 -20.33 -0.23
N ILE A 110 -2.63 -21.64 -0.25
CA ILE A 110 -2.27 -22.39 -1.46
C ILE A 110 -3.42 -22.42 -2.47
N GLU A 111 -4.66 -22.56 -1.98
CA GLU A 111 -5.85 -22.55 -2.82
C GLU A 111 -6.05 -21.18 -3.50
N ASN A 112 -5.84 -20.09 -2.76
CA ASN A 112 -6.27 -18.74 -3.16
C ASN A 112 -5.14 -17.80 -3.60
N TYR A 113 -3.88 -18.20 -3.47
CA TYR A 113 -2.74 -17.44 -4.01
C TYR A 113 -2.40 -17.93 -5.43
N ILE A 114 -2.62 -17.07 -6.42
CA ILE A 114 -2.34 -17.40 -7.82
C ILE A 114 -0.90 -17.02 -8.13
N TYR A 115 -0.03 -18.04 -8.11
CA TYR A 115 1.38 -17.88 -8.44
C TYR A 115 1.91 -19.13 -9.18
N PRO A 116 2.57 -18.97 -10.34
CA PRO A 116 2.93 -20.09 -11.21
C PRO A 116 4.25 -20.77 -10.84
N GLU A 117 5.02 -20.22 -9.91
CA GLU A 117 6.35 -20.70 -9.52
C GLU A 117 6.34 -21.15 -8.05
N ASN A 118 7.47 -21.63 -7.55
CA ASN A 118 7.58 -22.05 -6.16
C ASN A 118 7.59 -20.83 -5.23
N TYR A 119 7.09 -20.99 -4.01
CA TYR A 119 7.05 -19.93 -3.02
C TYR A 119 7.12 -20.49 -1.60
N TYR A 120 7.51 -19.62 -0.66
CA TYR A 120 7.61 -19.92 0.75
C TYR A 120 6.68 -19.01 1.52
N ILE A 121 5.70 -19.61 2.20
CA ILE A 121 4.80 -18.92 3.12
C ILE A 121 5.50 -18.87 4.47
N ILE A 122 5.68 -17.67 5.03
CA ILE A 122 6.25 -17.48 6.37
C ILE A 122 5.20 -16.81 7.23
N LEU A 123 4.85 -17.44 8.35
CA LEU A 123 3.89 -16.93 9.32
C LEU A 123 4.57 -16.77 10.67
N ILE A 124 4.50 -15.58 11.27
CA ILE A 124 5.03 -15.32 12.60
C ILE A 124 3.94 -14.93 13.59
N HIS A 125 4.21 -15.17 14.86
CA HIS A 125 3.46 -14.64 15.99
C HIS A 125 4.38 -13.82 16.88
N ALA A 126 3.94 -12.61 17.25
CA ALA A 126 4.72 -11.67 18.04
C ALA A 126 3.85 -11.00 19.11
N VAL A 127 4.50 -10.70 20.24
CA VAL A 127 3.89 -10.04 21.40
C VAL A 127 4.76 -8.83 21.73
N TYR A 128 4.28 -7.64 21.41
CA TYR A 128 5.00 -6.39 21.57
C TYR A 128 4.44 -5.61 22.77
N ASP A 129 5.26 -5.41 23.79
CA ASP A 129 4.95 -4.51 24.90
C ASP A 129 5.13 -3.06 24.42
N VAL A 130 4.02 -2.33 24.30
CA VAL A 130 4.02 -0.98 23.72
C VAL A 130 4.48 0.03 24.77
N PRO A 131 5.66 0.67 24.62
CA PRO A 131 6.16 1.60 25.63
C PRO A 131 5.19 2.76 25.85
N GLY A 132 5.09 3.27 27.09
CA GLY A 132 4.40 4.53 27.34
C GLY A 132 5.10 5.67 26.60
N LYS A 133 4.37 6.74 26.24
CA LYS A 133 4.98 7.97 25.70
C LYS A 133 4.57 9.17 26.54
N SER A 134 5.53 10.02 26.87
CA SER A 134 5.28 11.30 27.54
C SER A 134 4.71 12.32 26.54
N SER A 135 4.22 13.46 27.05
CA SER A 135 3.62 14.53 26.24
C SER A 135 4.59 15.18 25.24
N ASP A 136 5.90 15.03 25.43
CA ASP A 136 6.97 15.46 24.52
C ASP A 136 7.44 14.33 23.56
N GLY A 137 6.81 13.16 23.60
CA GLY A 137 7.06 12.04 22.69
C GLY A 137 8.23 11.13 23.08
N LEU A 138 8.85 11.32 24.26
CA LEU A 138 9.88 10.41 24.77
C LEU A 138 9.26 9.07 25.22
N GLU A 139 9.96 7.99 24.91
CA GLU A 139 9.54 6.63 25.30
C GLU A 139 9.82 6.40 26.79
N MET A 140 8.77 6.00 27.51
CA MET A 140 8.79 5.62 28.91
C MET A 140 8.56 4.11 29.00
N PHE A 141 9.64 3.34 28.91
CA PHE A 141 9.60 1.87 28.93
C PHE A 141 8.98 1.30 30.22
N ASP A 142 9.10 2.02 31.33
CA ASP A 142 8.53 1.61 32.63
C ASP A 142 7.01 1.87 32.75
N ALA A 143 6.39 2.49 31.74
CA ALA A 143 4.97 2.88 31.72
C ALA A 143 4.18 2.20 30.57
N SER A 144 4.51 0.95 30.26
CA SER A 144 3.80 0.15 29.26
C SER A 144 2.50 -0.42 29.85
N ASP A 145 1.35 0.11 29.42
CA ASP A 145 0.01 -0.38 29.80
C ASP A 145 -0.67 -1.20 28.68
N THR A 146 -0.04 -1.35 27.51
CA THR A 146 -0.66 -1.99 26.34
C THR A 146 0.26 -3.05 25.74
N VAL A 147 -0.31 -4.23 25.47
CA VAL A 147 0.37 -5.33 24.78
C VAL A 147 -0.29 -5.52 23.42
N TYR A 148 0.50 -5.45 22.36
CA TYR A 148 0.07 -5.68 20.99
C TYR A 148 0.51 -7.07 20.53
N GLU A 149 -0.44 -8.00 20.51
CA GLU A 149 -0.27 -9.37 20.03
C GLU A 149 -0.75 -9.47 18.57
N HIS A 150 0.09 -9.99 17.68
CA HIS A 150 -0.19 -10.03 16.25
C HIS A 150 0.42 -11.24 15.54
N ILE A 151 -0.13 -11.52 14.37
CA ILE A 151 0.45 -12.39 13.36
C ILE A 151 0.84 -11.59 12.12
N MET A 152 1.87 -12.05 11.44
CA MET A 152 2.27 -11.49 10.15
C MET A 152 2.64 -12.61 9.19
N CYS A 153 2.10 -12.55 7.98
CA CYS A 153 2.40 -13.46 6.90
C CYS A 153 3.27 -12.76 5.84
N SER A 154 4.30 -13.45 5.35
CA SER A 154 5.17 -13.00 4.26
C SER A 154 5.28 -14.11 3.22
N ILE A 155 4.89 -13.83 1.98
CA ILE A 155 4.97 -14.79 0.87
C ILE A 155 6.15 -14.43 -0.01
N CYS A 156 7.13 -15.33 -0.07
CA CYS A 156 8.42 -15.13 -0.71
C CYS A 156 8.56 -16.05 -1.93
N PRO A 157 8.86 -15.55 -3.13
CA PRO A 157 9.22 -16.40 -4.27
C PRO A 157 10.43 -17.27 -3.94
N VAL A 158 10.46 -18.49 -4.48
CA VAL A 158 11.60 -19.41 -4.35
C VAL A 158 12.12 -19.78 -5.73
N ASN A 159 13.23 -19.17 -6.11
CA ASN A 159 13.79 -19.26 -7.45
C ASN A 159 15.16 -19.93 -7.44
N LEU A 160 15.48 -20.63 -8.53
CA LEU A 160 16.84 -21.11 -8.73
C LEU A 160 17.79 -19.92 -8.88
N THR A 161 18.89 -19.93 -8.12
CA THR A 161 19.98 -18.96 -8.27
C THR A 161 20.45 -18.83 -9.74
N LYS A 162 21.01 -17.68 -10.09
CA LYS A 162 21.46 -17.39 -11.46
C LYS A 162 22.44 -18.46 -11.96
N ALA A 163 22.15 -18.99 -13.15
CA ALA A 163 23.08 -19.86 -13.87
C ALA A 163 24.40 -19.11 -14.18
N GLY A 164 25.50 -19.85 -14.29
CA GLY A 164 26.79 -19.29 -14.61
C GLY A 164 27.92 -20.22 -14.19
N LEU A 165 29.15 -19.71 -14.28
CA LEU A 165 30.33 -20.40 -13.78
C LEU A 165 30.68 -19.87 -12.38
N THR A 166 31.18 -20.74 -11.51
CA THR A 166 31.69 -20.37 -10.18
C THR A 166 33.15 -20.81 -10.03
N TYR A 167 33.89 -20.09 -9.20
CA TYR A 167 35.22 -20.53 -8.77
C TYR A 167 35.07 -21.52 -7.62
N ASN A 168 35.54 -22.75 -7.82
CA ASN A 168 35.63 -23.76 -6.78
C ASN A 168 37.02 -23.71 -6.14
N ALA A 169 37.08 -23.32 -4.87
CA ALA A 169 38.33 -23.18 -4.13
C ALA A 169 39.02 -24.52 -3.81
N GLU A 170 38.27 -25.62 -3.79
CA GLU A 170 38.81 -26.97 -3.53
C GLU A 170 39.50 -27.54 -4.77
N THR A 171 38.90 -27.37 -5.95
CA THR A 171 39.46 -27.86 -7.22
C THR A 171 40.35 -26.83 -7.92
N ASN A 172 40.36 -25.59 -7.43
CA ASN A 172 41.03 -24.43 -8.04
C ASN A 172 40.70 -24.28 -9.53
N ASN A 173 39.42 -24.45 -9.87
CA ASN A 173 38.93 -24.39 -11.25
C ASN A 173 37.65 -23.56 -11.35
N ILE A 174 37.37 -23.08 -12.56
CA ILE A 174 36.08 -22.49 -12.91
C ILE A 174 35.18 -23.60 -13.45
N GLU A 175 34.03 -23.79 -12.83
CA GLU A 175 33.09 -24.87 -13.14
C GLU A 175 31.64 -24.40 -13.19
N ASP A 176 30.76 -25.23 -13.74
CA ASP A 176 29.33 -24.93 -13.79
C ASP A 176 28.76 -24.77 -12.38
N ARG A 177 27.96 -23.72 -12.19
CA ARG A 177 27.40 -23.41 -10.88
C ARG A 177 26.23 -24.34 -10.58
N ILE A 178 26.35 -25.10 -9.50
CA ILE A 178 25.21 -25.77 -8.89
C ILE A 178 24.21 -24.70 -8.43
N ARG A 179 22.98 -24.79 -8.93
CA ARG A 179 21.93 -23.80 -8.67
C ARG A 179 21.09 -24.24 -7.48
N ASP A 180 21.13 -23.47 -6.41
CA ASP A 180 20.26 -23.67 -5.25
C ASP A 180 18.92 -22.96 -5.40
N TRP A 181 17.89 -23.51 -4.74
CA TRP A 181 16.64 -22.80 -4.50
C TRP A 181 16.87 -21.70 -3.47
N PHE A 182 16.56 -20.48 -3.85
CA PHE A 182 16.79 -19.28 -3.06
C PHE A 182 15.46 -18.60 -2.73
N VAL A 183 15.21 -18.40 -1.44
CA VAL A 183 14.05 -17.64 -0.95
C VAL A 183 14.34 -16.15 -1.16
N GLU A 184 13.56 -15.50 -2.02
CA GLU A 184 13.65 -14.07 -2.27
C GLU A 184 12.94 -13.24 -1.19
N LEU A 185 13.07 -11.91 -1.28
CA LEU A 185 12.28 -10.99 -0.48
C LEU A 185 10.78 -11.13 -0.78
N PRO A 186 9.90 -10.81 0.20
CA PRO A 186 8.47 -11.01 0.05
C PRO A 186 7.90 -10.17 -1.08
N VAL A 187 6.89 -10.72 -1.76
CA VAL A 187 6.15 -10.03 -2.81
C VAL A 187 4.71 -9.71 -2.39
N LYS A 188 4.21 -10.46 -1.40
CA LYS A 188 2.91 -10.33 -0.76
C LYS A 188 3.04 -10.58 0.73
N GLY A 189 2.14 -10.02 1.52
CA GLY A 189 2.07 -10.31 2.94
C GLY A 189 0.97 -9.51 3.62
N PHE A 190 0.75 -9.77 4.90
CA PHE A 190 -0.18 -9.01 5.70
C PHE A 190 0.23 -9.01 7.18
N LEU A 191 -0.27 -8.03 7.92
CA LEU A 191 -0.16 -7.91 9.38
C LEU A 191 -1.57 -7.82 9.96
N PHE A 192 -1.89 -8.69 10.92
CA PHE A 192 -3.20 -8.74 11.59
C PHE A 192 -3.04 -9.02 13.10
N PRO A 193 -3.81 -8.35 13.98
CA PRO A 193 -4.65 -7.18 13.72
C PRO A 193 -3.84 -5.96 13.28
N ALA A 194 -4.48 -4.94 12.74
CA ALA A 194 -3.81 -3.66 12.48
C ALA A 194 -3.33 -3.01 13.81
N PHE A 195 -2.34 -2.14 13.72
CA PHE A 195 -1.82 -1.38 14.87
C PHE A 195 -2.16 0.10 14.71
N ASN A 196 -3.28 0.50 15.30
CA ASN A 196 -3.81 1.87 15.24
C ASN A 196 -3.85 2.46 16.65
N ASP A 197 -3.52 3.74 16.79
CA ASP A 197 -3.56 4.45 18.08
C ASP A 197 -2.77 3.75 19.20
N ARG A 198 -1.65 3.13 18.81
CA ARG A 198 -0.78 2.34 19.69
C ARG A 198 -1.45 1.10 20.31
N ALA A 199 -2.54 0.60 19.73
CA ALA A 199 -3.29 -0.56 20.20
C ALA A 199 -3.66 -1.52 19.06
N SER A 200 -4.18 -2.70 19.44
CA SER A 200 -4.73 -3.67 18.50
C SER A 200 -6.04 -3.14 17.92
N ASP A 201 -6.12 -3.04 16.60
CA ASP A 201 -7.37 -2.82 15.87
C ASP A 201 -7.79 -4.12 15.16
N LEU A 202 -8.78 -4.78 15.76
CA LEU A 202 -9.30 -6.07 15.27
C LEU A 202 -10.09 -5.93 13.97
N HIS A 203 -10.53 -4.71 13.63
CA HIS A 203 -11.33 -4.42 12.43
C HIS A 203 -10.47 -4.17 11.20
N GLY A 204 -9.14 -4.07 11.37
CA GLY A 204 -8.21 -3.76 10.30
C GLY A 204 -7.18 -4.86 10.04
N VAL A 205 -6.75 -4.96 8.79
CA VAL A 205 -5.56 -5.68 8.34
C VAL A 205 -4.69 -4.75 7.50
N LEU A 206 -3.38 -4.81 7.69
CA LEU A 206 -2.45 -4.12 6.80
C LEU A 206 -1.92 -5.10 5.76
N TYR A 207 -2.26 -4.89 4.50
CA TYR A 207 -1.84 -5.73 3.39
C TYR A 207 -0.65 -5.13 2.64
N TYR A 208 0.30 -5.98 2.24
CA TYR A 208 1.49 -5.63 1.50
C TYR A 208 1.48 -6.23 0.10
N SER A 209 1.79 -5.39 -0.89
CA SER A 209 2.15 -5.81 -2.24
C SER A 209 3.41 -5.07 -2.73
N LYS A 210 4.42 -5.84 -3.14
CA LYS A 210 5.63 -5.29 -3.78
C LYS A 210 5.30 -4.56 -5.09
N LYS A 211 4.33 -5.08 -5.84
CA LYS A 211 3.79 -4.47 -7.06
C LYS A 211 2.36 -4.02 -6.80
N PRO A 212 2.11 -2.71 -6.60
CA PRO A 212 0.81 -2.16 -6.20
C PRO A 212 -0.37 -2.57 -7.09
N GLU A 213 -0.11 -2.80 -8.38
CA GLU A 213 -1.13 -3.17 -9.37
C GLU A 213 -1.49 -4.67 -9.35
N GLU A 214 -0.73 -5.50 -8.63
CA GLU A 214 -0.96 -6.95 -8.54
C GLU A 214 -1.47 -7.28 -7.12
N LEU A 215 -2.79 -7.20 -6.89
CA LEU A 215 -3.40 -7.33 -5.56
C LEU A 215 -3.80 -8.73 -5.12
N GLN A 216 -3.85 -9.72 -6.01
CA GLN A 216 -4.31 -11.09 -5.67
C GLN A 216 -5.72 -11.08 -5.04
N PRO A 217 -6.78 -10.75 -5.81
CA PRO A 217 -8.13 -10.57 -5.29
C PRO A 217 -8.64 -11.81 -4.53
N ASP A 218 -8.47 -13.01 -5.10
CA ASP A 218 -8.88 -14.27 -4.46
C ASP A 218 -8.20 -14.48 -3.09
N PHE A 219 -6.94 -14.05 -2.94
CA PHE A 219 -6.25 -14.10 -1.67
C PHE A 219 -6.86 -13.13 -0.66
N ILE A 220 -7.14 -11.89 -1.07
CA ILE A 220 -7.76 -10.88 -0.20
C ILE A 220 -9.15 -11.34 0.25
N GLU A 221 -9.96 -11.84 -0.68
CA GLU A 221 -11.34 -12.25 -0.40
C GLU A 221 -11.40 -13.53 0.44
N ASN A 222 -10.65 -14.58 0.08
CA ASN A 222 -10.84 -15.91 0.66
C ASN A 222 -9.86 -16.24 1.81
N VAL A 223 -8.72 -15.53 1.92
CA VAL A 223 -7.75 -15.72 3.02
C VAL A 223 -7.86 -14.60 4.04
N LEU A 224 -8.13 -13.37 3.61
CA LEU A 224 -8.30 -12.23 4.52
C LEU A 224 -9.77 -11.89 4.76
N GLY A 225 -10.72 -12.27 3.90
CA GLY A 225 -12.11 -11.89 4.09
C GLY A 225 -12.28 -10.37 4.11
N SER A 226 -11.54 -9.64 3.30
CA SER A 226 -11.63 -8.19 3.23
C SER A 226 -12.07 -7.75 1.83
N GLN A 227 -12.51 -6.50 1.70
CA GLN A 227 -12.85 -5.92 0.41
C GLN A 227 -11.57 -5.61 -0.38
N ILE A 228 -11.59 -5.88 -1.67
CA ILE A 228 -10.47 -5.57 -2.55
C ILE A 228 -10.37 -4.04 -2.68
N PRO A 229 -9.27 -3.42 -2.24
CA PRO A 229 -9.12 -1.98 -2.32
C PRO A 229 -8.82 -1.54 -3.76
N LEU A 230 -9.18 -0.30 -4.09
CA LEU A 230 -8.72 0.33 -5.34
C LEU A 230 -7.21 0.55 -5.28
N THR A 231 -6.51 0.17 -6.35
CA THR A 231 -5.09 0.50 -6.50
C THR A 231 -4.90 2.02 -6.62
N ALA A 232 -3.69 2.52 -6.36
CA ALA A 232 -3.40 3.95 -6.57
C ALA A 232 -3.70 4.41 -8.02
N LYS A 233 -3.53 3.51 -8.99
CA LYS A 233 -3.86 3.77 -10.40
C LYS A 233 -5.37 3.83 -10.61
N ASP A 234 -6.12 2.88 -10.06
CA ASP A 234 -7.57 2.84 -10.18
C ASP A 234 -8.21 4.03 -9.46
N GLN A 235 -7.71 4.42 -8.28
CA GLN A 235 -8.15 5.64 -7.58
C GLN A 235 -7.97 6.88 -8.45
N LYS A 236 -6.84 7.01 -9.15
CA LYS A 236 -6.60 8.13 -10.07
C LYS A 236 -7.57 8.10 -11.26
N ALA A 237 -7.83 6.93 -11.83
CA ALA A 237 -8.79 6.78 -12.92
C ALA A 237 -10.21 7.13 -12.46
N SER A 238 -10.66 6.58 -11.33
CA SER A 238 -11.95 6.90 -10.70
C SER A 238 -12.10 8.39 -10.45
N PHE A 239 -11.08 9.06 -9.90
CA PHE A 239 -11.11 10.51 -9.71
C PHE A 239 -11.30 11.29 -11.02
N GLN A 240 -10.60 10.88 -12.09
CA GLN A 240 -10.74 11.50 -13.41
C GLN A 240 -12.14 11.30 -13.99
N THR A 241 -12.70 10.09 -13.84
CA THR A 241 -14.07 9.76 -14.28
C THR A 241 -15.11 10.59 -13.52
N ILE A 242 -14.99 10.72 -12.19
CA ILE A 242 -15.90 11.55 -11.39
C ILE A 242 -15.86 13.00 -11.87
N ILE A 243 -14.67 13.57 -12.09
CA ILE A 243 -14.56 14.94 -12.58
C ILE A 243 -15.21 15.09 -13.96
N SER A 244 -14.96 14.15 -14.89
CA SER A 244 -15.51 14.25 -16.24
C SER A 244 -17.02 14.09 -16.28
N ASP A 245 -17.56 13.14 -15.50
CA ASP A 245 -18.97 12.78 -15.54
C ASP A 245 -19.81 13.86 -14.83
N THR A 246 -19.32 14.37 -13.69
CA THR A 246 -20.01 15.43 -12.94
C THR A 246 -19.98 16.76 -13.70
N LEU A 247 -18.86 17.14 -14.30
CA LEU A 247 -18.71 18.47 -14.94
C LEU A 247 -19.14 18.51 -16.41
N GLY A 248 -19.18 17.37 -17.10
CA GLY A 248 -19.63 17.27 -18.49
C GLY A 248 -18.94 18.27 -19.44
N GLU A 249 -19.75 19.02 -20.20
CA GLU A 249 -19.27 20.03 -21.16
C GLU A 249 -18.68 21.28 -20.50
N ASP A 250 -19.00 21.53 -19.22
CA ASP A 250 -18.53 22.67 -18.44
C ASP A 250 -17.22 22.37 -17.69
N CYS A 251 -16.58 21.24 -18.00
CA CYS A 251 -15.23 20.91 -17.56
C CYS A 251 -14.19 21.79 -18.28
N ASP A 252 -14.12 23.06 -17.88
CA ASP A 252 -13.15 24.01 -18.40
C ASP A 252 -11.81 23.97 -17.65
N TYR A 253 -10.83 24.68 -18.22
CA TYR A 253 -9.48 24.73 -17.67
C TYR A 253 -9.44 25.36 -16.27
N GLU A 254 -10.25 26.38 -16.01
CA GLU A 254 -10.25 27.09 -14.73
C GLU A 254 -10.77 26.19 -13.61
N VAL A 255 -11.86 25.45 -13.87
CA VAL A 255 -12.41 24.49 -12.89
C VAL A 255 -11.40 23.39 -12.57
N VAL A 256 -10.77 22.78 -13.57
CA VAL A 256 -9.75 21.74 -13.36
C VAL A 256 -8.52 22.27 -12.61
N ARG A 257 -8.10 23.50 -12.92
CA ARG A 257 -7.01 24.18 -12.20
C ARG A 257 -7.38 24.41 -10.73
N ASN A 258 -8.59 24.91 -10.47
CA ASN A 258 -9.07 25.13 -9.11
C ASN A 258 -9.19 23.81 -8.31
N ILE A 259 -9.64 22.72 -8.93
CA ILE A 259 -9.65 21.37 -8.31
C ILE A 259 -8.23 20.98 -7.90
N HIS A 260 -7.27 21.17 -8.80
CA HIS A 260 -5.87 20.86 -8.52
C HIS A 260 -5.31 21.68 -7.36
N ASP A 261 -5.53 23.00 -7.37
CA ASP A 261 -5.04 23.93 -6.34
C ASP A 261 -5.67 23.61 -4.98
N ASN A 262 -7.00 23.47 -4.91
CA ASN A 262 -7.72 23.13 -3.68
C ASN A 262 -7.29 21.77 -3.12
N LEU A 263 -7.09 20.76 -3.97
CA LEU A 263 -6.64 19.44 -3.53
C LEU A 263 -5.20 19.49 -2.98
N ASN A 264 -4.31 20.26 -3.61
CA ASN A 264 -2.95 20.46 -3.08
C ASN A 264 -2.97 21.20 -1.74
N GLU A 265 -3.83 22.22 -1.58
CA GLU A 265 -4.00 22.93 -0.31
C GLU A 265 -4.45 21.98 0.80
N MET A 266 -5.47 21.14 0.55
CA MET A 266 -5.92 20.13 1.50
C MET A 266 -4.78 19.17 1.90
N ILE A 267 -3.92 18.77 0.95
CA ILE A 267 -2.76 17.92 1.23
C ILE A 267 -1.73 18.62 2.10
N GLU A 268 -1.45 19.90 1.85
CA GLU A 268 -0.51 20.69 2.66
C GLU A 268 -1.03 20.87 4.10
N GLU A 269 -2.32 21.19 4.27
CA GLU A 269 -2.95 21.29 5.58
C GLU A 269 -2.89 19.97 6.36
N ALA A 270 -3.08 18.84 5.68
CA ALA A 270 -3.03 17.51 6.27
C ALA A 270 -1.61 17.02 6.64
N LYS A 271 -0.53 17.72 6.25
CA LYS A 271 0.84 17.31 6.65
C LYS A 271 1.08 17.39 8.16
N GLU A 272 0.32 18.24 8.85
CA GLU A 272 0.40 18.40 10.30
C GLU A 272 -0.30 17.26 11.06
N THR A 273 -1.15 16.48 10.40
CA THR A 273 -1.80 15.31 10.97
C THR A 273 -1.07 14.02 10.56
N PRO A 274 -1.01 13.00 11.45
CA PRO A 274 -0.37 11.72 11.13
C PRO A 274 -1.22 10.87 10.19
N GLU A 275 -2.52 11.13 10.10
CA GLU A 275 -3.49 10.37 9.31
C GLU A 275 -3.38 10.72 7.82
N PRO A 276 -3.44 9.72 6.92
CA PRO A 276 -3.55 9.98 5.49
C PRO A 276 -4.82 10.78 5.16
N LEU A 277 -4.70 11.78 4.29
CA LEU A 277 -5.87 12.49 3.78
C LEU A 277 -6.65 11.61 2.80
N GLU A 278 -7.84 11.23 3.20
CA GLU A 278 -8.80 10.45 2.43
C GLU A 278 -10.00 11.33 2.05
N LEU A 279 -10.44 11.23 0.80
CA LEU A 279 -11.60 11.94 0.29
C LEU A 279 -12.73 10.93 0.06
N GLY A 280 -13.74 10.97 0.93
CA GLY A 280 -15.01 10.31 0.69
C GLY A 280 -15.94 11.17 -0.15
N LYS A 281 -17.18 10.69 -0.32
CA LYS A 281 -18.24 11.40 -1.03
C LYS A 281 -18.42 12.86 -0.58
N PRO A 282 -18.55 13.20 0.72
CA PRO A 282 -18.78 14.58 1.13
C PRO A 282 -17.56 15.48 0.91
N GLU A 283 -16.34 14.98 1.14
CA GLU A 283 -15.11 15.73 0.91
C GLU A 283 -14.93 16.04 -0.58
N MET A 284 -15.19 15.05 -1.44
CA MET A 284 -15.11 15.19 -2.89
C MET A 284 -16.16 16.15 -3.44
N LYS A 285 -17.42 16.07 -2.97
CA LYS A 285 -18.48 17.03 -3.35
C LYS A 285 -18.10 18.47 -2.99
N ASN A 286 -17.54 18.66 -1.80
CA ASN A 286 -17.07 19.96 -1.34
C ASN A 286 -15.87 20.47 -2.16
N LEU A 287 -14.93 19.58 -2.52
CA LEU A 287 -13.81 19.91 -3.41
C LEU A 287 -14.31 20.44 -4.77
N LEU A 288 -15.26 19.74 -5.40
CA LEU A 288 -15.84 20.18 -6.68
C LEU A 288 -16.58 21.51 -6.54
N ALA A 289 -17.42 21.67 -5.51
CA ALA A 289 -18.18 22.89 -5.24
C ALA A 289 -17.25 24.12 -5.04
N ARG A 290 -16.18 23.96 -4.24
CA ARG A 290 -15.19 25.03 -4.01
C ARG A 290 -14.36 25.36 -5.25
N SER A 291 -14.29 24.44 -6.20
CA SER A 291 -13.51 24.60 -7.43
C SER A 291 -14.29 25.23 -8.58
N GLY A 292 -15.59 25.50 -8.39
CA GLY A 292 -16.43 26.17 -9.38
C GLY A 292 -17.51 25.29 -10.02
N ALA A 293 -17.70 24.05 -9.56
CA ALA A 293 -18.80 23.22 -10.02
C ALA A 293 -20.15 23.87 -9.69
N SER A 294 -21.02 24.00 -10.70
CA SER A 294 -22.37 24.54 -10.55
C SER A 294 -23.25 23.61 -9.69
N GLN A 295 -24.33 24.14 -9.13
CA GLN A 295 -25.28 23.30 -8.37
C GLN A 295 -25.94 22.23 -9.25
N GLU A 296 -26.20 22.53 -10.52
CA GLU A 296 -26.78 21.60 -11.49
C GLU A 296 -25.89 20.37 -11.69
N HIS A 297 -24.58 20.55 -11.83
CA HIS A 297 -23.62 19.44 -11.92
C HIS A 297 -23.58 18.57 -10.66
N LEU A 298 -23.77 19.16 -9.48
CA LEU A 298 -23.68 18.44 -8.21
C LEU A 298 -24.96 17.66 -7.86
N GLU A 299 -26.01 17.75 -8.68
CA GLU A 299 -27.26 17.00 -8.48
C GLU A 299 -27.05 15.49 -8.66
N THR A 300 -26.27 15.06 -9.67
CA THR A 300 -25.99 13.65 -9.97
C THR A 300 -24.72 13.11 -9.31
N PHE A 301 -23.89 13.99 -8.74
CA PHE A 301 -22.60 13.63 -8.14
C PHE A 301 -22.66 12.46 -7.15
N ASP A 302 -23.70 12.40 -6.31
CA ASP A 302 -23.78 11.37 -5.27
C ASP A 302 -23.93 9.97 -5.90
N GLU A 303 -24.70 9.84 -6.99
CA GLU A 303 -24.91 8.60 -7.73
C GLU A 303 -23.64 8.21 -8.51
N GLU A 304 -23.00 9.17 -9.16
CA GLU A 304 -21.74 8.97 -9.91
C GLU A 304 -20.60 8.51 -9.00
N PHE A 305 -20.44 9.12 -7.82
CA PHE A 305 -19.42 8.71 -6.85
C PHE A 305 -19.67 7.28 -6.37
N GLU A 306 -20.93 6.92 -6.08
CA GLU A 306 -21.30 5.58 -5.64
C GLU A 306 -21.08 4.51 -6.71
N GLU A 307 -21.32 4.84 -7.99
CA GLU A 307 -21.08 3.93 -9.12
C GLU A 307 -19.58 3.72 -9.38
N VAL A 308 -18.77 4.78 -9.29
CA VAL A 308 -17.35 4.77 -9.69
C VAL A 308 -16.40 4.36 -8.55
N VAL A 309 -16.71 4.73 -7.31
CA VAL A 309 -15.87 4.50 -6.12
C VAL A 309 -16.54 3.55 -5.13
N GLY A 310 -17.85 3.69 -4.94
CA GLY A 310 -18.61 2.93 -3.95
C GLY A 310 -18.98 3.76 -2.72
N GLU A 311 -20.16 3.48 -2.15
CA GLU A 311 -20.79 4.28 -1.08
C GLU A 311 -19.91 4.54 0.13
N LYS A 312 -19.09 3.56 0.52
CA LYS A 312 -18.27 3.61 1.74
C LYS A 312 -16.76 3.68 1.46
N GLN A 313 -16.37 3.82 0.19
CA GLN A 313 -14.96 3.89 -0.17
C GLN A 313 -14.48 5.33 -0.24
N THR A 314 -13.18 5.50 -0.03
CA THR A 314 -12.48 6.78 -0.05
C THR A 314 -11.34 6.73 -1.07
N LEU A 315 -10.94 7.90 -1.57
CA LEU A 315 -9.77 8.07 -2.42
C LEU A 315 -8.66 8.76 -1.63
N LEU A 316 -7.45 8.21 -1.65
CA LEU A 316 -6.31 8.86 -1.00
C LEU A 316 -5.87 10.07 -1.82
N ALA A 317 -5.84 11.23 -1.18
CA ALA A 317 -5.43 12.49 -1.82
C ALA A 317 -4.06 12.36 -2.51
N ALA A 318 -3.12 11.68 -1.87
CA ALA A 318 -1.77 11.47 -2.38
C ALA A 318 -1.72 10.57 -3.65
N ASN A 319 -2.74 9.75 -3.90
CA ASN A 319 -2.83 8.91 -5.10
C ASN A 319 -3.46 9.67 -6.29
N ILE A 320 -4.41 10.57 -6.00
CA ILE A 320 -5.16 11.30 -7.03
C ILE A 320 -4.52 12.65 -7.39
N ALA A 321 -3.83 13.29 -6.45
CA ALA A 321 -3.17 14.57 -6.67
C ALA A 321 -1.90 14.42 -7.51
N SER A 322 -1.78 15.28 -8.53
CA SER A 322 -0.55 15.39 -9.33
C SER A 322 0.39 16.45 -8.75
N THR A 323 0.78 16.30 -7.48
CA THR A 323 1.53 17.30 -6.69
C THR A 323 2.87 17.75 -7.30
N LYS A 324 3.43 16.98 -8.24
CA LYS A 324 4.76 17.26 -8.82
C LYS A 324 4.72 17.91 -10.19
N THR A 325 3.62 17.79 -10.93
CA THR A 325 3.51 18.32 -12.29
C THR A 325 2.07 18.64 -12.63
N PHE A 326 1.82 19.86 -13.08
CA PHE A 326 0.58 20.22 -13.75
C PHE A 326 0.83 20.08 -15.26
N GLN A 327 0.12 19.15 -15.91
CA GLN A 327 0.33 18.84 -17.32
C GLN A 327 -0.92 19.14 -18.12
N ILE A 328 -0.73 19.81 -19.25
CA ILE A 328 -1.79 20.09 -20.22
C ILE A 328 -1.43 19.36 -21.50
N GLU A 329 -2.29 18.46 -21.92
CA GLU A 329 -2.07 17.62 -23.08
C GLU A 329 -3.09 17.93 -24.18
N THR A 330 -2.58 18.05 -25.40
CA THR A 330 -3.33 18.04 -26.65
C THR A 330 -2.78 16.89 -27.51
N PRO A 331 -3.44 16.48 -28.61
CA PRO A 331 -2.99 15.33 -29.42
C PRO A 331 -1.51 15.37 -29.84
N ASP A 332 -0.96 16.56 -30.07
CA ASP A 332 0.41 16.74 -30.59
C ASP A 332 1.35 17.48 -29.63
N ILE A 333 0.85 18.03 -28.51
CA ILE A 333 1.62 18.90 -27.61
C ILE A 333 1.35 18.54 -26.15
N VAL A 334 2.42 18.35 -25.39
CA VAL A 334 2.40 18.22 -23.93
C VAL A 334 3.10 19.42 -23.31
N LEU A 335 2.36 20.24 -22.57
CA LEU A 335 2.89 21.34 -21.78
C LEU A 335 3.02 20.90 -20.32
N LYS A 336 4.22 21.06 -19.74
CA LYS A 336 4.47 20.81 -18.32
C LYS A 336 4.71 22.12 -17.61
N VAL A 337 3.89 22.40 -16.60
CA VAL A 337 3.95 23.61 -15.78
C VAL A 337 4.32 23.21 -14.36
N ASN A 338 5.07 24.08 -13.67
CA ASN A 338 5.23 23.95 -12.23
C ASN A 338 3.83 24.08 -11.58
N PRO A 339 3.38 23.11 -10.76
CA PRO A 339 2.09 23.18 -10.07
C PRO A 339 1.83 24.51 -9.33
N GLU A 340 2.86 25.09 -8.72
CA GLU A 340 2.77 26.38 -8.01
C GLU A 340 2.63 27.60 -8.94
N ARG A 341 2.70 27.37 -10.26
CA ARG A 341 2.63 28.40 -11.30
C ARG A 341 1.54 28.06 -12.34
N SER A 342 0.52 27.32 -11.93
CA SER A 342 -0.64 26.97 -12.79
C SER A 342 -1.40 28.21 -13.27
N ASP A 343 -1.29 29.31 -12.53
CA ASP A 343 -1.83 30.65 -12.81
C ASP A 343 -1.23 31.30 -14.07
N LEU A 344 -0.05 30.85 -14.53
CA LEU A 344 0.58 31.38 -15.74
C LEU A 344 -0.07 30.92 -17.05
N VAL A 345 -0.97 29.95 -17.00
CA VAL A 345 -1.63 29.47 -18.22
C VAL A 345 -3.09 29.84 -18.17
N GLU A 346 -3.55 30.51 -19.22
CA GLU A 346 -4.95 30.89 -19.40
C GLU A 346 -5.47 30.35 -20.73
N THR A 347 -6.79 30.11 -20.82
CA THR A 347 -7.44 29.84 -22.11
C THR A 347 -8.09 31.10 -22.64
N ARG A 348 -7.77 31.49 -23.88
CA ARG A 348 -8.39 32.64 -24.56
C ARG A 348 -8.81 32.27 -25.97
N GLU A 349 -9.93 32.84 -26.41
CA GLU A 349 -10.31 32.79 -27.81
C GLU A 349 -9.53 33.86 -28.60
N ILE A 350 -8.72 33.42 -29.55
CA ILE A 350 -7.93 34.28 -30.44
C ILE A 350 -8.29 33.88 -31.88
N ASP A 351 -8.79 34.84 -32.65
CA ASP A 351 -9.21 34.62 -34.05
C ASP A 351 -10.19 33.44 -34.24
N GLY A 352 -11.12 33.26 -33.30
CA GLY A 352 -12.12 32.18 -33.33
C GLY A 352 -11.57 30.80 -32.97
N ARG A 353 -10.38 30.73 -32.37
CA ARG A 353 -9.74 29.49 -31.92
C ARG A 353 -9.45 29.58 -30.43
N LYS A 354 -9.76 28.51 -29.69
CA LYS A 354 -9.39 28.37 -28.28
C LYS A 354 -7.89 28.11 -28.20
N CYS A 355 -7.17 29.03 -27.58
CA CYS A 355 -5.72 29.01 -27.44
C CYS A 355 -5.33 28.95 -25.96
N LEU A 356 -4.24 28.24 -25.66
CA LEU A 356 -3.53 28.41 -24.40
C LEU A 356 -2.63 29.64 -24.53
N VAL A 357 -2.74 30.57 -23.59
CA VAL A 357 -1.96 31.79 -23.52
C VAL A 357 -1.04 31.70 -22.31
N ILE A 358 0.26 31.87 -22.56
CA ILE A 358 1.29 31.90 -21.52
C ILE A 358 2.01 33.25 -21.66
N PRO A 359 1.97 34.12 -20.64
CA PRO A 359 2.72 35.36 -20.68
C PRO A 359 4.23 35.05 -20.67
N ILE A 360 4.98 35.80 -21.48
CA ILE A 360 6.44 35.65 -21.61
C ILE A 360 7.07 36.83 -20.90
N ASP A 361 7.52 36.61 -19.67
CA ASP A 361 7.94 37.69 -18.78
C ASP A 361 9.44 38.04 -18.88
N GLU A 362 10.31 37.08 -19.24
CA GLU A 362 11.68 37.24 -19.78
C GLU A 362 12.38 35.87 -19.93
N HIS A 363 13.35 35.74 -20.84
CA HIS A 363 14.09 34.51 -21.21
C HIS A 363 13.24 33.39 -21.84
N LEU A 364 12.79 33.60 -23.08
CA LEU A 364 12.26 32.52 -23.92
C LEU A 364 13.42 31.79 -24.61
N GLU A 365 13.51 30.47 -24.44
CA GLU A 365 14.43 29.63 -25.21
C GLU A 365 13.67 28.68 -26.13
N VAL A 366 14.11 28.58 -27.39
CA VAL A 366 13.63 27.59 -28.36
C VAL A 366 14.78 26.63 -28.65
N ASN A 367 14.64 25.37 -28.22
CA ASN A 367 15.69 24.34 -28.34
C ASN A 367 17.05 24.81 -27.76
N GLY A 368 17.04 25.54 -26.65
CA GLY A 368 18.24 26.08 -25.99
C GLY A 368 18.82 27.33 -26.63
N ILE A 369 18.07 28.01 -27.52
CA ILE A 369 18.45 29.27 -28.14
C ILE A 369 17.55 30.37 -27.60
N GLU A 370 18.14 31.39 -26.98
CA GLU A 370 17.42 32.56 -26.49
C GLU A 370 16.78 33.34 -27.64
N VAL A 371 15.50 33.68 -27.48
CA VAL A 371 14.67 34.41 -28.44
C VAL A 371 14.24 35.73 -27.80
N HIS A 372 14.45 36.84 -28.52
CA HIS A 372 14.15 38.21 -28.09
C HIS A 372 12.92 38.79 -28.79
#